data_AF-A0A920V748-F1
#
_entry.id   AF-A0A920V748-F1
#
_cell.length_a   1.000
_cell.length_b   1.000
_cell.length_c   1.000
_cell.angle_alpha   90.00
_cell.angle_beta   90.00
_cell.angle_gamma   90.00
#
_symmetry.space_group_name_H-M   'P 1'
#
loop_
_entity.id
_entity.type
_entity.pdbx_description
1 polymer ?
#
loop_
_entity_poly.entity_id
_entity_poly.type
_entity_poly.pdbx_seq_one_letter_code
_entity_poly.pdbx_strand_id
1 'polypeptide(L)' 'MVNYKTDDVVKAVNNFTNAEGVDRIVEVEFGGNLSVSEQIIKTNGVIAAYGSVAVGNPELPFYNLMFKNAVLKM' A
#
# COMPACT_ATOMS: atom_id res chain seq x y z
N MET A 1 3.86 15.62 -5.38
CA MET A 1 4.48 14.55 -6.19
C MET A 1 5.59 13.93 -5.36
N VAL A 2 5.71 12.61 -5.33
CA VAL A 2 6.73 11.85 -4.55
C VAL A 2 7.53 11.00 -5.53
N ASN A 3 8.85 11.01 -5.43
CA ASN A 3 9.74 10.16 -6.21
C ASN A 3 10.14 8.93 -5.39
N TYR A 4 9.52 7.78 -5.67
CA TYR A 4 9.75 6.53 -4.94
C TYR A 4 11.21 6.01 -4.98
N LYS A 5 12.07 6.54 -5.86
CA LYS A 5 13.48 6.15 -5.95
C LYS A 5 14.38 6.87 -4.94
N THR A 6 13.96 8.05 -4.47
CA THR A 6 14.77 8.91 -3.60
C THR A 6 14.08 9.28 -2.30
N ASP A 7 12.75 9.24 -2.31
CA ASP A 7 11.93 9.72 -1.20
C ASP A 7 11.42 8.54 -0.38
N ASP A 8 11.27 8.78 0.92
CA ASP A 8 10.51 7.90 1.80
C ASP A 8 9.02 8.08 1.53
N VAL A 9 8.45 7.14 0.78
CA VAL A 9 7.03 7.17 0.37
C VAL A 9 6.10 7.15 1.57
N VAL A 10 6.39 6.32 2.59
CA VAL A 10 5.56 6.20 3.79
C VAL A 10 5.53 7.53 4.54
N LYS A 11 6.70 8.12 4.77
CA LYS A 11 6.81 9.42 5.44
C LYS A 11 6.14 10.53 4.64
N ALA A 12 6.33 10.55 3.33
CA ALA A 12 5.71 11.55 2.46
C ALA A 12 4.18 11.47 2.54
N VAL A 13 3.60 10.28 2.39
CA VAL A 13 2.15 10.07 2.47
C VAL A 13 1.64 10.48 3.85
N ASN A 14 2.27 10.01 4.94
CA ASN A 14 1.85 10.36 6.30
C ASN A 14 1.87 11.87 6.53
N ASN A 15 2.87 12.60 6.02
CA ASN A 15 2.91 14.06 6.13
C ASN A 15 1.76 14.74 5.37
N PHE A 16 1.38 14.21 4.20
CA PHE A 16 0.26 14.76 3.43
C PHE A 16 -1.10 14.44 4.04
N THR A 17 -1.22 13.31 4.73
CA THR A 17 -2.51 12.78 5.21
C THR A 17 -2.67 12.93 6.72
N ASN A 18 -1.80 13.67 7.41
CA ASN A 18 -1.76 13.75 8.88
C ASN A 18 -1.75 12.37 9.54
N ALA A 19 -0.96 11.44 8.99
CA ALA A 19 -0.85 10.05 9.40
C ALA A 19 -2.14 9.22 9.33
N GLU A 20 -3.21 9.72 8.70
CA GLU A 20 -4.41 8.91 8.49
C GLU A 20 -4.21 7.83 7.43
N GLY A 21 -3.38 8.08 6.41
CA GLY A 21 -3.19 7.20 5.26
C GLY A 21 -4.07 7.57 4.06
N VAL A 22 -4.29 6.63 3.14
CA VAL A 22 -5.10 6.82 1.92
C VAL A 22 -6.27 5.85 1.84
N ASP A 23 -7.38 6.31 1.26
CA ASP A 23 -8.59 5.48 1.05
C ASP A 23 -8.42 4.46 -0.09
N ARG A 24 -7.55 4.75 -1.06
CA ARG A 24 -7.30 3.88 -2.21
C ARG A 24 -5.85 3.92 -2.66
N ILE A 25 -5.32 2.75 -2.99
CA ILE A 25 -4.03 2.55 -3.66
C ILE A 25 -4.30 1.87 -5.01
N VAL A 26 -3.72 2.39 -6.08
CA VAL A 26 -3.71 1.74 -7.40
C VAL A 26 -2.29 1.23 -7.63
N GLU A 27 -2.14 -0.08 -7.72
CA GLU A 27 -0.86 -0.75 -7.55
C GLU A 27 -0.42 -1.48 -8.83
N VAL A 28 0.77 -1.09 -9.30
CA VAL A 28 1.37 -1.58 -10.55
C VAL A 28 2.39 -2.68 -10.29
N GLU A 29 2.88 -2.78 -9.05
CA GLU A 29 3.90 -3.70 -8.61
C GLU A 29 3.61 -4.14 -7.16
N PHE A 30 2.51 -4.87 -6.99
CA PHE A 30 1.95 -5.21 -5.68
C PHE A 30 2.94 -5.93 -4.80
N GLY A 31 3.65 -6.93 -5.33
CA GLY A 31 4.54 -7.73 -4.53
C GLY A 31 5.74 -6.96 -3.95
N GLY A 32 6.37 -6.06 -4.71
CA GLY A 32 7.47 -5.25 -4.19
C GLY A 32 7.02 -4.03 -3.40
N ASN A 33 5.81 -3.52 -3.63
CA ASN A 33 5.27 -2.37 -2.90
C ASN A 33 4.39 -2.74 -1.69
N LEU A 34 4.09 -4.02 -1.46
CA LEU A 34 3.16 -4.47 -0.42
C LEU A 34 3.49 -3.90 0.97
N SER A 35 4.78 -3.89 1.34
CA SER A 35 5.24 -3.35 2.62
C SER A 35 4.94 -1.86 2.79
N VAL A 36 4.99 -1.08 1.70
CA VAL A 36 4.62 0.34 1.72
C VAL A 36 3.11 0.47 1.75
N SER A 37 2.41 -0.26 0.89
CA SER A 37 0.96 -0.20 0.73
C SER A 37 0.22 -0.57 2.02
N GLU A 38 0.67 -1.58 2.76
CA GLU A 38 0.07 -1.92 4.05
C GLU A 38 0.25 -0.84 5.12
N GLN A 39 1.33 -0.04 5.07
CA GLN A 39 1.59 1.00 6.05
C GLN A 39 0.70 2.21 5.82
N ILE A 40 0.49 2.57 4.55
CA ILE A 40 -0.18 3.82 4.18
C ILE A 40 -1.68 3.68 3.90
N ILE A 41 -2.23 2.46 3.80
CA ILE A 41 -3.68 2.26 3.61
C ILE A 41 -4.46 2.62 4.89
N LYS A 42 -5.58 3.34 4.74
CA LYS A 42 -6.55 3.63 5.81
C LYS A 42 -7.34 2.39 6.21
N THR A 43 -7.95 2.44 7.40
CA THR A 43 -9.01 1.50 7.76
C THR A 43 -10.15 1.57 6.74
N ASN A 44 -10.64 0.42 6.28
CA ASN A 44 -11.61 0.23 5.20
C ASN A 44 -11.11 0.66 3.80
N GLY A 45 -9.81 0.85 3.61
CA GLY A 45 -9.23 1.24 2.33
C GLY A 45 -9.18 0.11 1.28
N VAL A 46 -9.00 0.48 0.01
CA VAL A 46 -8.89 -0.46 -1.12
C VAL A 46 -7.52 -0.41 -1.78
N ILE A 47 -6.87 -1.57 -1.92
CA ILE A 47 -5.70 -1.75 -2.78
C ILE A 47 -6.17 -2.44 -4.07
N ALA A 48 -6.11 -1.71 -5.19
CA ALA A 48 -6.43 -2.24 -6.52
C ALA A 48 -5.14 -2.57 -7.25
N ALA A 49 -4.78 -3.86 -7.29
CA ALA A 49 -3.54 -4.36 -7.87
C ALA A 49 -3.78 -4.92 -9.28
N TYR A 50 -2.87 -4.63 -10.21
CA TYR A 50 -2.92 -5.20 -11.56
C TYR A 50 -1.56 -5.73 -12.06
N GLY A 51 -0.54 -5.70 -11.21
CA GLY A 51 0.79 -6.24 -11.52
C GLY A 51 1.55 -6.62 -10.25
N SER A 52 2.44 -7.61 -10.36
CA SER A 52 3.27 -8.12 -9.25
C SER A 52 4.49 -8.86 -9.81
N VAL A 53 5.31 -8.18 -10.60
CA VAL A 53 6.37 -8.83 -11.40
C VAL A 53 7.60 -9.15 -10.54
N ALA A 54 8.02 -8.24 -9.66
CA ALA A 54 9.21 -8.40 -8.84
C ALA A 54 9.01 -9.54 -7.81
N VAL A 55 7.81 -9.65 -7.26
CA VAL A 55 7.41 -10.76 -6.39
C VAL A 55 6.08 -11.32 -6.87
N GLY A 56 6.12 -12.37 -7.69
CA GLY A 56 4.93 -12.98 -8.32
C GLY A 56 3.94 -13.65 -7.36
N ASN A 57 4.41 -14.08 -6.19
CA ASN A 57 3.60 -14.71 -5.15
C ASN A 57 3.91 -14.04 -3.81
N PRO A 58 3.40 -12.81 -3.57
CA PRO A 58 3.72 -12.09 -2.34
C PRO A 58 3.02 -12.73 -1.15
N GLU A 59 3.76 -12.84 -0.03
CA GLU A 59 3.19 -13.24 1.25
C GLU A 59 2.35 -12.09 1.81
N LEU A 60 1.09 -12.36 2.11
CA LEU A 60 0.18 -11.33 2.60
C LEU A 60 0.37 -11.12 4.11
N PRO A 61 0.59 -9.87 4.57
CA PRO A 61 0.60 -9.53 5.99
C PRO A 61 -0.83 -9.53 6.54
N PHE A 62 -1.39 -10.73 6.69
CA PHE A 62 -2.81 -10.98 6.89
C PHE A 62 -3.39 -10.17 8.06
N TYR A 63 -2.75 -10.19 9.23
CA TYR A 63 -3.25 -9.48 10.40
C TYR A 63 -3.25 -7.96 10.22
N ASN A 64 -2.23 -7.38 9.60
CA ASN A 64 -2.15 -5.94 9.37
C ASN A 64 -3.30 -5.47 8.45
N LEU A 65 -3.53 -6.20 7.37
CA LEU A 65 -4.63 -5.91 6.44
C LEU A 65 -5.99 -6.18 7.08
N MET A 66 -6.11 -7.22 7.91
CA MET A 66 -7.34 -7.57 8.64
C MET A 66 -7.71 -6.49 9.67
N PHE A 67 -6.77 -6.00 10.48
CA PHE A 67 -7.05 -4.93 11.43
C PHE A 67 -7.45 -3.62 10.76
N LYS A 68 -6.97 -3.39 9.54
CA LYS A 68 -7.38 -2.26 8.71
C LYS A 68 -8.65 -2.54 7.90
N ASN A 69 -9.24 -3.73 7.95
CA ASN A 69 -10.34 -4.13 7.06
C ASN A 69 -10.06 -3.75 5.59
N ALA A 70 -8.82 -3.97 5.14
CA ALA A 70 -8.39 -3.56 3.81
C ALA A 70 -8.95 -4.51 2.75
N VAL A 71 -9.43 -3.95 1.64
CA VAL A 71 -9.90 -4.72 0.48
C VAL A 71 -8.77 -4.83 -0.54
N LEU A 72 -8.39 -6.05 -0.89
CA LEU A 72 -7.54 -6.32 -2.05
C LEU A 72 -8.44 -6.62 -3.26
N LYS A 73 -8.30 -5.85 -4.34
CA LYS A 73 -9.00 -6.03 -5.61
C LYS A 73 -7.98 -6.32 -6.71
N MET A 74 -8.16 -7.42 -7.42
CA MET A 74 -7.28 -7.92 -8.49
C MET A 74 -8.11 -8.26 -9.72
#